data_AF-A0A850JLF7-F1
#
_entry.id   AF-A0A850JLF7-F1
#
_cell.length_a   1.000
_cell.length_b   1.000
_cell.length_c   1.000
_cell.angle_alpha   90.00
_cell.angle_beta   90.00
_cell.angle_gamma   90.00
#
_symmetry.space_group_name_H-M   'P 1'
#
loop_
_entity.id
_entity.type
_entity.pdbx_description
1 polymer ?
#
loop_
_entity_poly.entity_id
_entity_poly.type
_entity_poly.pdbx_seq_one_letter_code
_entity_poly.pdbx_strand_id
1 'polypeptide(L)'
;MVNSIIDKMLLLIRKMEDYIAQDIEDIKKAKHEELLTRNSEKEEMIEKITSYKQDLNNALVQEMENGVDVNIYRDKVDSLEEELKRLYEANRKLALIVKPIQQMYKEIVDEITELNGGQMFDVKA
;
A
#
# COMPACT_ATOMS: atom_id res chain seq x y z
N MET A 1 14.67 11.21 -18.69
CA MET A 1 14.39 9.87 -18.12
C MET A 1 13.84 9.96 -16.70
N VAL A 2 14.54 10.67 -15.79
CA VAL A 2 14.13 10.95 -14.39
C VAL A 2 12.67 11.35 -14.25
N ASN A 3 12.22 12.38 -14.99
CA ASN A 3 10.83 12.85 -14.94
C ASN A 3 9.80 11.75 -15.23
N SER A 4 10.06 10.87 -16.19
CA SER A 4 9.13 9.78 -16.53
C SER A 4 9.04 8.74 -15.42
N ILE A 5 10.14 8.45 -14.72
CA ILE A 5 10.15 7.53 -13.58
C ILE A 5 9.32 8.12 -12.45
N ILE A 6 9.54 9.41 -12.11
CA ILE A 6 8.77 10.10 -11.08
C ILE A 6 7.28 10.11 -11.41
N ASP A 7 6.91 10.46 -12.65
CA ASP A 7 5.49 10.53 -13.07
C ASP A 7 4.81 9.14 -12.99
N LYS A 8 5.53 8.06 -13.31
CA LYS A 8 5.02 6.68 -13.14
C LYS A 8 4.86 6.30 -11.67
N MET A 9 5.81 6.66 -10.80
CA MET A 9 5.69 6.43 -9.36
C MET A 9 4.48 7.15 -8.78
N LEU A 10 4.30 8.42 -9.13
CA LEU A 10 3.15 9.23 -8.68
C LEU A 10 1.82 8.61 -9.10
N LEU A 11 1.73 8.07 -10.32
CA LEU A 11 0.52 7.37 -10.79
C LEU A 11 0.21 6.13 -9.93
N LEU A 12 1.22 5.31 -9.64
CA LEU A 12 1.06 4.11 -8.81
C LEU A 12 0.67 4.46 -7.38
N ILE A 13 1.31 5.48 -6.79
CA ILE A 13 1.01 5.95 -5.44
C ILE A 13 -0.46 6.39 -5.35
N ARG A 14 -0.93 7.23 -6.28
CA ARG A 14 -2.32 7.68 -6.29
C ARG A 14 -3.32 6.53 -6.46
N LYS A 15 -3.00 5.55 -7.31
CA LYS A 15 -3.82 4.35 -7.44
C LYS A 15 -3.88 3.55 -6.14
N MET A 16 -2.76 3.43 -5.43
CA MET A 16 -2.71 2.74 -4.14
C MET A 16 -3.49 3.49 -3.04
N GLU A 17 -3.42 4.82 -3.01
CA GLU A 17 -4.22 5.64 -2.11
C GLU A 17 -5.73 5.46 -2.36
N ASP A 18 -6.15 5.42 -3.62
CA ASP A 18 -7.54 5.16 -4.00
C ASP A 18 -7.99 3.77 -3.55
N TYR A 19 -7.16 2.74 -3.73
CA TYR A 19 -7.47 1.38 -3.25
C TYR A 19 -7.60 1.31 -1.74
N ILE A 20 -6.73 2.01 -1.00
CA ILE A 20 -6.84 2.10 0.46
C ILE A 20 -8.14 2.80 0.86
N ALA A 21 -8.54 3.86 0.15
CA ALA A 21 -9.81 4.54 0.41
C ALA A 21 -11.01 3.63 0.14
N GLN A 22 -10.99 2.87 -0.95
CA GLN A 22 -12.01 1.86 -1.26
C GLN A 22 -12.05 0.76 -0.19
N ASP A 23 -10.90 0.25 0.26
CA ASP A 23 -10.81 -0.76 1.32
C ASP A 23 -11.46 -0.27 2.62
N ILE A 24 -11.16 0.97 3.02
CA ILE A 24 -11.76 1.59 4.21
C ILE A 24 -13.28 1.61 4.09
N GLU A 25 -13.82 1.97 2.92
CA GLU A 25 -15.25 2.06 2.69
C GLU A 25 -15.94 0.69 2.65
N ASP A 26 -15.30 -0.28 2.01
CA ASP A 26 -15.78 -1.65 1.91
C ASP A 26 -15.82 -2.34 3.28
N ILE A 27 -14.79 -2.12 4.11
CA ILE A 27 -14.76 -2.60 5.49
C ILE A 27 -15.90 -2.00 6.32
N LYS A 28 -16.16 -0.70 6.20
CA LYS A 28 -17.30 -0.06 6.90
C LYS A 28 -18.65 -0.64 6.47
N LYS A 29 -18.75 -1.11 5.23
CA LYS A 29 -19.95 -1.73 4.65
C LYS A 29 -20.02 -3.25 4.83
N ALA A 30 -19.05 -3.85 5.52
CA ALA A 30 -18.90 -5.31 5.65
C ALA A 30 -18.85 -6.04 4.29
N LYS A 31 -18.24 -5.42 3.27
CA LYS A 31 -17.99 -6.00 1.95
C LYS A 31 -16.54 -6.44 1.86
N HIS A 32 -16.26 -7.74 1.83
CA HIS A 32 -14.89 -8.24 1.95
C HIS A 32 -14.34 -8.94 0.70
N GLU A 33 -15.17 -9.22 -0.31
CA GLU A 33 -14.77 -9.99 -1.49
C GLU A 33 -13.70 -9.26 -2.33
N GLU A 34 -13.89 -7.96 -2.58
CA GLU A 34 -12.96 -7.14 -3.39
C GLU A 34 -11.63 -6.85 -2.69
N LEU A 35 -11.54 -7.05 -1.37
CA LEU A 35 -10.31 -6.82 -0.61
C LEU A 35 -9.19 -7.78 -1.04
N LEU A 36 -9.54 -9.02 -1.40
CA LEU A 36 -8.56 -10.03 -1.83
C LEU A 36 -7.90 -9.64 -3.16
N THR A 37 -8.71 -9.28 -4.16
CA THR A 37 -8.21 -8.83 -5.47
C THR A 37 -7.33 -7.58 -5.33
N ARG A 38 -7.80 -6.58 -4.57
CA ARG A 38 -7.03 -5.34 -4.34
C ARG A 38 -5.75 -5.60 -3.54
N ASN A 39 -5.70 -6.60 -2.66
CA ASN A 39 -4.47 -6.96 -1.95
C ASN A 39 -3.37 -7.43 -2.90
N SER A 40 -3.70 -8.32 -3.85
CA SER A 40 -2.72 -8.76 -4.86
C SER A 40 -2.25 -7.60 -5.74
N GLU A 41 -3.15 -6.70 -6.16
CA GLU A 41 -2.74 -5.53 -6.93
C GLU A 41 -1.88 -4.55 -6.11
N LYS A 42 -2.17 -4.36 -4.82
CA LYS A 42 -1.34 -3.53 -3.94
C LYS A 42 0.06 -4.10 -3.77
N GLU A 43 0.19 -5.41 -3.64
CA GLU A 43 1.50 -6.09 -3.57
C GLU A 43 2.32 -5.82 -4.84
N GLU A 44 1.74 -6.03 -6.02
CA GLU A 44 2.40 -5.73 -7.29
C GLU A 44 2.81 -4.24 -7.41
N MET A 45 1.96 -3.33 -6.94
CA MET A 45 2.27 -1.90 -6.93
C MET A 45 3.43 -1.56 -5.97
N ILE A 46 3.52 -2.21 -4.79
CA ILE A 46 4.64 -2.03 -3.85
C ILE A 46 5.96 -2.46 -4.50
N GLU A 47 5.97 -3.60 -5.18
CA GLU A 47 7.14 -4.10 -5.90
C GLU A 47 7.57 -3.12 -6.99
N LYS A 48 6.62 -2.64 -7.80
CA LYS A 48 6.89 -1.65 -8.85
C LYS A 48 7.42 -0.33 -8.31
N ILE A 49 6.84 0.21 -7.24
CA ILE A 49 7.32 1.45 -6.59
C ILE A 49 8.74 1.25 -6.06
N THR A 50 9.04 0.08 -5.49
CA THR A 50 10.38 -0.26 -4.98
C THR A 50 11.41 -0.35 -6.11
N SER A 51 11.04 -0.98 -7.23
CA SER A 51 11.87 -1.01 -8.45
C SER A 51 12.11 0.40 -8.99
N TYR A 52 11.06 1.21 -9.15
CA TYR A 52 11.22 2.57 -9.66
C TYR A 52 12.04 3.48 -8.76
N LYS A 53 12.04 3.25 -7.43
CA LYS A 53 12.96 3.94 -6.53
C LYS A 53 14.42 3.65 -6.88
N GLN A 54 14.76 2.40 -7.18
CA GLN A 54 16.11 2.03 -7.61
C GLN A 54 16.45 2.66 -8.97
N ASP A 55 15.52 2.60 -9.93
CA ASP A 55 15.69 3.21 -11.25
C ASP A 55 15.88 4.73 -11.17
N LEU A 56 15.13 5.40 -10.28
CA LEU A 56 15.23 6.83 -10.05
C LEU A 56 16.62 7.21 -9.52
N ASN A 57 17.13 6.46 -8.54
CA ASN A 57 18.47 6.68 -8.00
C ASN A 57 19.54 6.50 -9.08
N ASN A 58 19.46 5.43 -9.87
CA ASN A 58 20.40 5.17 -10.96
C ASN A 58 20.35 6.28 -12.02
N ALA A 59 19.14 6.73 -12.38
CA ALA A 59 18.96 7.81 -13.34
C ALA A 59 19.54 9.14 -12.84
N LEU A 60 19.36 9.47 -11.56
CA LEU A 60 19.92 10.69 -10.98
C LEU A 60 21.46 10.66 -10.95
N VAL A 61 22.06 9.51 -10.61
CA VAL A 61 23.53 9.33 -10.67
C VAL A 61 24.04 9.52 -12.09
N GLN A 62 23.39 8.92 -13.09
CA GLN A 62 23.79 9.08 -14.50
C GLN A 62 23.71 10.54 -14.99
N GLU A 63 22.65 11.27 -14.62
CA GLU A 63 22.53 12.69 -14.97
C GLU A 63 23.67 13.51 -14.33
N MET A 64 24.02 13.21 -13.08
CA MET A 64 25.15 13.85 -12.39
C MET A 64 26.50 13.54 -13.05
N GLU A 65 26.74 12.29 -13.46
CA GLU A 65 27.93 11.88 -14.21
C GLU A 65 28.05 12.58 -15.57
N ASN A 66 26.91 12.88 -16.20
CA ASN A 66 26.82 13.65 -17.44
C ASN A 66 26.97 15.17 -17.22
N GLY A 67 27.23 15.62 -15.99
CA GLY A 67 27.43 17.03 -15.65
C GLY A 67 26.14 17.85 -15.55
N VAL A 68 24.97 17.20 -15.47
CA VAL A 68 23.68 17.86 -15.26
C VAL A 68 23.52 18.18 -13.77
N ASP A 69 23.14 19.42 -13.45
CA ASP A 69 22.75 19.78 -12.09
C ASP A 69 21.41 19.11 -11.74
N VAL A 70 21.45 18.08 -10.91
CA VAL A 70 20.27 17.30 -10.50
C VAL A 70 19.27 18.10 -9.65
N ASN A 71 19.63 19.29 -9.16
CA ASN A 71 18.69 20.15 -8.43
C ASN A 71 17.49 20.58 -9.28
N ILE A 72 17.58 20.51 -10.61
CA ILE A 72 16.44 20.75 -11.51
C ILE A 72 15.26 19.79 -11.25
N TYR A 73 15.50 18.65 -10.62
CA TYR A 73 14.48 17.65 -10.30
C TYR A 73 13.93 17.77 -8.87
N ARG A 74 14.46 18.67 -8.05
CA ARG A 74 14.17 18.77 -6.61
C ARG A 74 12.69 18.87 -6.30
N ASP A 75 11.99 19.83 -6.89
CA ASP A 75 10.56 20.05 -6.62
C ASP A 75 9.71 18.80 -6.89
N LYS A 76 10.07 18.03 -7.93
CA LYS A 76 9.38 16.78 -8.27
C LYS A 76 9.70 15.65 -7.29
N VAL A 77 10.94 15.56 -6.84
CA VAL A 77 11.34 14.59 -5.80
C VAL A 77 10.67 14.92 -4.47
N ASP A 78 10.63 16.20 -4.10
CA ASP A 78 9.94 16.67 -2.89
C ASP A 78 8.43 16.35 -2.98
N SER A 79 7.80 16.58 -4.14
CA SER A 79 6.40 16.17 -4.36
C SER A 79 6.19 14.66 -4.23
N LEU A 80 7.13 13.85 -4.72
CA LEU A 80 7.05 12.39 -4.61
C LEU A 80 7.16 11.95 -3.14
N GLU A 81 8.04 12.57 -2.36
CA GLU A 81 8.17 12.31 -0.92
C GLU A 81 6.86 12.62 -0.17
N GLU A 82 6.24 13.76 -0.47
CA GLU A 82 4.99 14.16 0.16
C GLU A 82 3.82 13.21 -0.16
N GLU A 83 3.73 12.70 -1.39
CA GLU A 83 2.74 11.68 -1.76
C GLU A 83 3.01 10.34 -1.04
N LEU A 84 4.27 9.94 -0.90
CA LEU A 84 4.62 8.72 -0.14
C LEU A 84 4.26 8.84 1.35
N LYS A 85 4.44 10.02 1.96
CA LYS A 85 4.00 10.29 3.34
C LYS A 85 2.49 10.21 3.47
N ARG A 86 1.74 10.76 2.51
CA ARG A 86 0.27 10.65 2.49
C ARG A 86 -0.19 9.20 2.38
N LEU A 87 0.42 8.43 1.49
CA LEU A 87 0.15 7.00 1.34
C LEU A 87 0.42 6.23 2.64
N TYR A 88 1.53 6.52 3.33
CA TYR A 88 1.85 5.91 4.63
C TYR A 88 0.75 6.20 5.67
N GLU A 89 0.31 7.45 5.79
CA GLU A 89 -0.75 7.82 6.74
C GLU A 89 -2.11 7.21 6.36
N ALA A 90 -2.43 7.12 5.07
CA ALA A 90 -3.64 6.43 4.61
C ALA A 90 -3.61 4.94 5.00
N ASN A 91 -2.50 4.25 4.76
CA ASN A 91 -2.33 2.85 5.14
C ASN A 91 -2.39 2.65 6.66
N ARG A 92 -1.81 3.58 7.43
CA ARG A 92 -1.90 3.56 8.90
C ARG A 92 -3.35 3.66 9.37
N LYS A 93 -4.16 4.53 8.75
CA LYS A 93 -5.60 4.64 9.05
C LYS A 93 -6.34 3.34 8.74
N LEU A 94 -6.09 2.72 7.59
CA LEU A 94 -6.67 1.42 7.26
C LEU A 94 -6.32 0.37 8.32
N ALA A 95 -5.05 0.28 8.74
CA ALA A 95 -4.61 -0.66 9.76
C ALA A 95 -5.32 -0.45 11.11
N LEU A 96 -5.58 0.80 11.51
CA LEU A 96 -6.33 1.11 12.74
C LEU A 96 -7.79 0.64 12.69
N ILE A 97 -8.39 0.56 11.49
CA ILE A 97 -9.75 0.07 11.29
C ILE A 97 -9.77 -1.46 11.21
N VAL A 98 -8.83 -2.05 10.47
CA VAL A 98 -8.77 -3.51 10.24
C VAL A 98 -8.46 -4.27 11.52
N LYS A 99 -7.52 -3.81 12.34
CA LYS A 99 -7.04 -4.54 13.53
C LYS A 99 -8.14 -4.89 14.55
N PRO A 100 -8.99 -3.94 15.00
CA PRO A 100 -10.09 -4.26 15.91
C PRO A 100 -11.10 -5.23 15.31
N ILE A 101 -11.37 -5.13 14.01
CA ILE A 101 -12.32 -6.03 13.32
C ILE A 101 -11.77 -7.45 13.27
N GLN A 102 -10.49 -7.62 12.94
CA GLN A 102 -9.83 -8.93 12.97
C GLN A 102 -9.86 -9.55 14.37
N GLN A 103 -9.62 -8.74 15.41
CA GLN A 103 -9.68 -9.20 16.80
C GLN A 103 -11.09 -9.65 17.18
N MET A 104 -12.12 -8.87 16.82
CA MET A 104 -13.52 -9.23 17.07
C MET A 104 -13.90 -10.54 16.37
N TYR A 105 -13.52 -10.73 15.10
CA TYR A 105 -13.77 -12.00 14.40
C TYR A 105 -13.08 -13.18 15.08
N LYS A 106 -11.86 -13.00 15.56
CA LYS A 106 -11.13 -14.03 16.29
C LYS A 106 -11.86 -14.41 17.59
N GLU A 107 -12.27 -13.42 18.38
CA GLU A 107 -13.01 -13.64 19.63
C GLU A 107 -14.32 -14.42 19.38
N ILE A 108 -15.07 -14.07 18.33
CA ILE A 108 -16.29 -14.80 17.95
C ILE A 108 -15.99 -16.26 17.59
N VAL A 109 -14.92 -16.53 16.83
CA VAL A 109 -14.52 -17.89 16.44
C VAL A 109 -14.06 -18.70 17.65
N ASP A 110 -13.29 -18.08 18.55
CA ASP A 110 -12.82 -18.69 19.79
C ASP A 110 -14.02 -19.07 20.67
N GLU A 111 -14.98 -18.16 20.89
CA GLU A 111 -16.23 -18.42 21.64
C GLU A 111 -17.05 -19.57 21.04
N ILE A 112 -17.23 -19.59 19.71
CA ILE A 112 -17.95 -20.68 19.02
C ILE A 112 -17.24 -22.02 19.21
N THR A 113 -15.90 -22.01 19.18
CA THR A 113 -15.09 -23.22 19.33
C THR A 113 -15.12 -23.76 20.76
N GLU A 114 -15.11 -22.88 21.76
CA GLU A 114 -15.27 -23.23 23.17
C GLU A 114 -16.66 -23.81 23.46
N LEU A 115 -17.73 -23.19 22.93
CA LEU A 115 -19.10 -23.67 23.09
C LEU A 115 -19.36 -25.04 22.42
N ASN A 116 -18.65 -25.34 21.33
CA ASN A 116 -18.77 -26.60 20.59
C ASN A 116 -17.78 -27.69 21.04
N GLY A 117 -17.08 -27.50 22.16
CA GLY A 117 -16.29 -28.56 22.80
C GLY A 117 -14.91 -28.81 22.17
N GLY A 118 -14.31 -27.82 21.50
CA GLY A 118 -12.89 -27.87 21.10
C GLY A 118 -12.57 -28.68 19.84
N GLN A 119 -13.55 -28.96 18.97
CA GLN A 119 -13.21 -29.35 17.58
C GLN A 119 -12.68 -28.12 16.85
N MET A 120 -11.35 -28.00 16.78
CA MET A 120 -10.65 -27.03 15.93
C MET A 120 -11.19 -27.12 14.50
N PHE A 121 -11.97 -26.12 14.08
CA PHE A 121 -12.13 -25.84 12.66
C PHE A 121 -10.81 -25.25 12.19
N ASP A 122 -9.95 -26.11 11.63
CA ASP A 122 -8.77 -25.71 10.88
C ASP A 122 -9.26 -25.02 9.60
N VAL A 123 -9.65 -23.74 9.72
CA VAL A 123 -9.99 -22.90 8.58
C VAL A 123 -8.67 -22.57 7.88
N LYS A 124 -8.23 -23.50 7.04
CA LYS A 124 -7.11 -23.26 6.14
C LYS A 124 -7.53 -22.22 5.09
N ALA A 125 -6.75 -21.14 5.06
CA ALA A 125 -6.74 -20.13 4.03
C ALA A 125 -6.40 -20.71 2.65
#